data_AF-A0A0W0GC24-F1
#
_entry.id   AF-A0A0W0GC24-F1
#
_cell.length_a   1.000
_cell.length_b   1.000
_cell.length_c   1.000
_cell.angle_alpha   90.00
_cell.angle_beta   90.00
_cell.angle_gamma   90.00
#
_symmetry.space_group_name_H-M   'P 1'
#
loop_
_entity.id
_entity.type
_entity.pdbx_description
1 polymer ?
#
loop_
_entity_poly.entity_id
_entity_poly.type
_entity_poly.pdbx_seq_one_letter_code
_entity_poly.pdbx_strand_id
1 'polypeptide(L)'
;MSAELLLGNATCHKRTDDLESFFHVLCWVLLKYGPHSLTVETVIERLGWIYNYVMIYRGRSKGGTHKERSLRSRDMRRAAGLPDGCLKNLLVDFEDLVAVRYDHRPSPKARQQYDELAALANYDEKKLDRHPIWKYDKFLQRLEGWDWIYERFCEATRDSSQLSDARIDREQELAAAYVKDMVTERTEGTRSMVIGSKKRLADDSDSQPTLSKKRRR
;
A
#
# COMPACT_ATOMS: atom_id res chain seq x y z
N MET A 1 -0.85 10.71 5.50
CA MET A 1 -2.31 10.55 5.28
C MET A 1 -2.61 9.10 4.97
N SER A 2 -3.58 8.52 5.71
CA SER A 2 -4.09 7.15 5.56
C SER A 2 -4.79 6.94 4.22
N ALA A 3 -4.87 5.69 3.77
CA ALA A 3 -5.57 5.32 2.55
C ALA A 3 -7.07 5.65 2.65
N GLU A 4 -7.72 5.40 3.79
CA GLU A 4 -9.15 5.71 3.94
C GLU A 4 -9.49 7.20 3.77
N LEU A 5 -8.68 8.08 4.35
CA LEU A 5 -8.84 9.53 4.17
C LEU A 5 -8.65 9.91 2.69
N LEU A 6 -7.67 9.31 2.02
CA LEU A 6 -7.36 9.57 0.61
C LEU A 6 -8.45 9.10 -0.36
N LEU A 7 -9.14 8.02 -0.03
CA LEU A 7 -10.27 7.50 -0.81
C LEU A 7 -11.54 8.34 -0.63
N GLY A 8 -11.60 9.12 0.45
CA GLY A 8 -12.76 9.94 0.81
C GLY A 8 -13.93 9.12 1.37
N ASN A 9 -13.63 7.94 1.91
CA ASN A 9 -14.62 7.07 2.54
C ASN A 9 -14.89 7.49 4.00
N ALA A 10 -13.89 8.09 4.66
CA ALA A 10 -14.02 8.62 6.00
C ALA A 10 -14.77 9.96 6.02
N THR A 11 -15.80 10.05 6.86
CA THR A 11 -16.53 11.31 7.13
C THR A 11 -15.88 12.15 8.23
N CYS A 12 -15.02 11.53 9.05
CA CYS A 12 -14.28 12.18 10.13
C CYS A 12 -12.93 11.47 10.34
N HIS A 13 -11.92 12.25 10.71
CA HIS A 13 -10.59 11.77 11.06
C HIS A 13 -10.61 10.99 12.37
N LYS A 14 -9.99 9.81 12.39
CA LYS A 14 -9.89 8.95 13.59
C LYS A 14 -8.44 8.67 13.95
N ARG A 15 -8.20 8.27 15.19
CA ARG A 15 -6.87 7.85 15.69
C ARG A 15 -6.22 6.75 14.84
N THR A 16 -7.01 5.83 14.30
CA THR A 16 -6.50 4.79 13.39
C THR A 16 -5.90 5.38 12.11
N ASP A 17 -6.42 6.51 11.63
CA ASP A 17 -5.87 7.22 10.47
C ASP A 17 -4.54 7.92 10.80
N ASP A 18 -4.36 8.39 12.04
CA ASP A 18 -3.10 8.92 12.53
C ASP A 18 -2.03 7.83 12.60
N LEU A 19 -2.35 6.66 13.18
CA LEU A 19 -1.45 5.52 13.25
C LEU A 19 -1.02 5.03 11.86
N GLU A 20 -1.98 4.89 10.95
CA GLU A 20 -1.69 4.51 9.57
C GLU A 20 -0.86 5.58 8.83
N SER A 21 -1.14 6.86 9.08
CA SER A 21 -0.33 7.96 8.54
C SER A 21 1.10 7.91 9.06
N PHE A 22 1.30 7.62 10.35
CA PHE A 22 2.61 7.48 10.95
C PHE A 22 3.38 6.28 10.38
N PHE A 23 2.71 5.14 10.21
CA PHE A 23 3.30 3.98 9.50
C PHE A 23 3.77 4.35 8.09
N HIS A 24 2.96 5.09 7.34
CA HIS A 24 3.34 5.52 5.99
C HIS A 24 4.52 6.49 5.98
N VAL A 25 4.62 7.40 6.96
CA VAL A 25 5.79 8.27 7.12
C VAL A 25 7.04 7.44 7.41
N LEU A 26 6.96 6.47 8.35
CA LEU A 26 8.06 5.57 8.64
C LEU A 26 8.52 4.82 7.38
N CYS A 27 7.60 4.27 6.60
CA CYS A 27 7.91 3.58 5.35
C CYS A 27 8.58 4.50 4.33
N TRP A 28 8.11 5.75 4.20
CA TRP A 28 8.72 6.74 3.31
C TRP A 28 10.16 7.07 3.74
N VAL A 29 10.39 7.26 5.05
CA VAL A 29 11.72 7.50 5.61
C VAL A 29 12.63 6.30 5.35
N LEU A 30 12.14 5.08 5.55
CA LEU A 30 12.90 3.86 5.30
C LEU A 30 13.27 3.70 3.83
N LEU A 31 12.36 3.95 2.90
CA LEU A 31 12.64 3.89 1.47
C LEU A 31 13.71 4.90 1.04
N LYS A 32 13.78 6.06 1.69
CA LYS A 32 14.79 7.07 1.37
C LYS A 32 16.13 6.85 2.06
N TYR A 33 16.08 6.48 3.34
CA TYR A 33 17.22 6.58 4.25
C TYR A 33 17.57 5.28 4.97
N GLY A 34 16.75 4.25 4.83
CA GLY A 34 16.83 3.02 5.61
C GLY A 34 17.67 1.91 4.98
N PRO A 35 18.02 0.89 5.78
CA PRO A 35 18.78 -0.27 5.34
C PRO A 35 17.85 -1.27 4.64
N HIS A 36 17.80 -1.24 3.31
CA HIS A 36 16.92 -2.11 2.51
C HIS A 36 17.62 -2.55 1.23
N SER A 37 17.20 -3.69 0.66
CA SER A 37 17.83 -4.26 -0.54
C SER A 37 17.16 -3.87 -1.86
N LEU A 38 16.20 -2.94 -1.84
CA LEU A 38 15.54 -2.45 -3.05
C LEU A 38 16.50 -1.69 -3.98
N THR A 39 16.32 -1.84 -5.28
CA THR A 39 17.01 -1.02 -6.29
C THR A 39 16.46 0.41 -6.30
N VAL A 40 17.24 1.34 -6.85
CA VAL A 40 16.85 2.76 -6.96
C VAL A 40 15.57 2.92 -7.78
N GLU A 41 15.43 2.18 -8.88
CA GLU A 41 14.25 2.20 -9.73
C GLU A 41 12.99 1.75 -8.97
N THR A 42 13.09 0.64 -8.23
CA THR A 42 11.97 0.16 -7.42
C THR A 42 11.60 1.14 -6.30
N VAL A 43 12.58 1.83 -5.70
CA VAL A 43 12.29 2.89 -4.72
C VAL A 43 11.55 4.06 -5.37
N ILE A 44 11.98 4.51 -6.55
CA ILE A 44 11.32 5.60 -7.30
C ILE A 44 9.88 5.23 -7.64
N GLU A 45 9.65 4.05 -8.21
CA GLU A 45 8.31 3.56 -8.54
C GLU A 45 7.41 3.52 -7.31
N ARG A 46 7.91 2.99 -6.18
CA ARG A 46 7.16 2.92 -4.91
C ARG A 46 6.86 4.31 -4.37
N LEU A 47 7.84 5.21 -4.34
CA LEU A 47 7.64 6.60 -3.91
C LEU A 47 6.60 7.30 -4.80
N GLY A 48 6.70 7.10 -6.11
CA GLY A 48 5.77 7.58 -7.12
C GLY A 48 4.34 7.11 -6.86
N TRP A 49 4.11 5.80 -6.90
CA TRP A 49 2.77 5.20 -6.84
C TRP A 49 2.11 5.32 -5.46
N ILE A 50 2.86 5.18 -4.38
CA ILE A 50 2.29 5.15 -3.02
C ILE A 50 2.13 6.56 -2.46
N TYR A 51 3.08 7.47 -2.71
CA TYR A 51 3.15 8.74 -1.99
C TYR A 51 2.92 9.97 -2.86
N ASN A 52 3.34 9.95 -4.13
CA ASN A 52 3.23 11.11 -5.03
C ASN A 52 2.02 11.03 -5.99
N TYR A 53 1.41 9.85 -6.11
CA TYR A 53 0.31 9.61 -7.04
C TYR A 53 -0.97 10.33 -6.60
N VAL A 54 -1.52 11.14 -7.51
CA VAL A 54 -2.79 11.84 -7.35
C VAL A 54 -3.65 11.59 -8.58
N MET A 55 -4.93 11.24 -8.37
CA MET A 55 -5.91 11.07 -9.43
C MET A 55 -6.89 12.24 -9.41
N ILE A 56 -7.18 12.83 -10.57
CA ILE A 56 -8.22 13.85 -10.69
C ILE A 56 -9.48 13.16 -11.20
N TYR A 57 -10.53 13.11 -10.39
CA TYR A 57 -11.83 12.56 -10.76
C TYR A 57 -12.92 13.60 -10.57
N ARG A 58 -13.66 13.91 -11.65
CA ARG A 58 -14.73 14.94 -11.66
C ARG A 58 -14.28 16.29 -11.07
N GLY A 59 -13.07 16.74 -11.44
CA GLY A 59 -12.51 18.02 -10.99
C GLY A 59 -12.04 18.05 -9.54
N ARG A 60 -12.04 16.90 -8.83
CA ARG A 60 -11.49 16.78 -7.47
C ARG A 60 -10.27 15.89 -7.47
N SER A 61 -9.21 16.32 -6.80
CA SER A 61 -8.04 15.50 -6.52
C SER A 61 -8.38 14.47 -5.44
N LYS A 62 -8.11 13.20 -5.71
CA LYS A 62 -8.20 12.08 -4.78
C LYS A 62 -6.87 11.34 -4.76
N GLY A 63 -6.55 10.69 -3.65
CA GLY A 63 -5.44 9.74 -3.64
C GLY A 63 -5.81 8.46 -4.41
N GLY A 64 -4.79 7.73 -4.86
CA GLY A 64 -4.99 6.39 -5.44
C GLY A 64 -5.24 5.31 -4.39
N THR A 65 -5.51 4.08 -4.85
CA THR A 65 -5.71 2.89 -4.00
C THR A 65 -4.41 2.21 -3.59
N HIS A 66 -3.25 2.76 -3.98
CA HIS A 66 -1.95 2.11 -3.80
C HIS A 66 -1.57 1.86 -2.34
N LYS A 67 -1.90 2.79 -1.43
CA LYS A 67 -1.66 2.60 0.02
C LYS A 67 -2.48 1.46 0.60
N GLU A 68 -3.78 1.41 0.30
CA GLU A 68 -4.65 0.30 0.71
C GLU A 68 -4.10 -1.03 0.17
N ARG A 69 -3.76 -1.08 -1.12
CA ARG A 69 -3.23 -2.29 -1.76
C ARG A 69 -1.89 -2.72 -1.15
N SER A 70 -1.01 -1.77 -0.85
CA SER A 70 0.28 -2.01 -0.19
C SER A 70 0.08 -2.64 1.19
N LEU A 71 -0.82 -2.07 2.02
CA LEU A 71 -1.16 -2.62 3.33
C LEU A 71 -1.81 -4.01 3.24
N ARG A 72 -2.78 -4.22 2.34
CA ARG A 72 -3.43 -5.53 2.14
C ARG A 72 -2.45 -6.61 1.72
N SER A 73 -1.42 -6.26 0.96
CA SER A 73 -0.41 -7.22 0.49
C SER A 73 0.79 -7.37 1.44
N ARG A 74 0.89 -6.53 2.48
CA ARG A 74 2.03 -6.47 3.42
C ARG A 74 3.33 -6.25 2.66
N ASP A 75 3.27 -5.27 1.78
CA ASP A 75 4.26 -5.03 0.75
C ASP A 75 5.61 -4.63 1.36
N MET A 76 5.63 -3.85 2.43
CA MET A 76 6.90 -3.48 3.08
C MET A 76 7.58 -4.69 3.71
N ARG A 77 6.84 -5.50 4.47
CA ARG A 77 7.33 -6.78 5.03
C ARG A 77 7.91 -7.71 3.96
N ARG A 78 7.24 -7.81 2.81
CA ARG A 78 7.58 -8.81 1.78
C ARG A 78 8.67 -8.34 0.82
N ALA A 79 8.67 -7.06 0.46
CA ALA A 79 9.46 -6.56 -0.63
C ALA A 79 10.62 -5.66 -0.20
N ALA A 80 10.56 -5.00 0.96
CA ALA A 80 11.61 -4.06 1.35
C ALA A 80 12.98 -4.74 1.52
N GLY A 81 13.03 -6.02 1.87
CA GLY A 81 14.29 -6.73 2.05
C GLY A 81 15.14 -6.10 3.17
N LEU A 82 14.47 -5.67 4.25
CA LEU A 82 15.16 -5.19 5.45
C LEU A 82 16.01 -6.31 6.06
N PRO A 83 17.22 -6.00 6.56
CA PRO A 83 18.01 -6.92 7.38
C PRO A 83 17.21 -7.45 8.56
N ASP A 84 17.50 -8.68 8.96
CA ASP A 84 16.93 -9.23 10.20
C ASP A 84 17.42 -8.41 11.39
N GLY A 85 16.49 -7.94 12.22
CA GLY A 85 16.81 -7.03 13.29
C GLY A 85 15.58 -6.34 13.88
N CYS A 86 15.84 -5.46 14.83
CA CYS A 86 14.79 -4.80 15.60
C CYS A 86 13.90 -3.91 14.73
N LEU A 87 14.49 -3.17 13.80
CA LEU A 87 13.77 -2.31 12.86
C LEU A 87 12.79 -3.09 11.96
N LYS A 88 13.22 -4.24 11.42
CA LYS A 88 12.35 -5.11 10.63
C LYS A 88 11.20 -5.66 11.45
N ASN A 89 11.46 -6.14 12.66
CA ASN A 89 10.42 -6.69 13.54
C ASN A 89 9.39 -5.61 13.90
N LEU A 90 9.86 -4.41 14.25
CA LEU A 90 9.00 -3.26 14.54
C LEU A 90 8.14 -2.86 13.33
N LEU A 91 8.74 -2.80 12.14
CA LEU A 91 7.99 -2.45 10.93
C LEU A 91 6.93 -3.51 10.60
N VAL A 92 7.27 -4.79 10.73
CA VAL A 92 6.33 -5.90 10.47
C VAL A 92 5.16 -5.86 11.45
N ASP A 93 5.44 -5.68 12.74
CA ASP A 93 4.42 -5.55 13.77
C ASP A 93 3.50 -4.34 13.51
N PHE A 94 4.08 -3.21 13.11
CA PHE A 94 3.31 -2.01 12.82
C PHE A 94 2.48 -2.17 11.54
N GLU A 95 3.05 -2.76 10.49
CA GLU A 95 2.32 -3.04 9.24
C GLU A 95 1.14 -3.97 9.49
N ASP A 96 1.36 -5.08 10.21
CA ASP A 96 0.30 -6.03 10.54
C ASP A 96 -0.81 -5.37 11.40
N LEU A 97 -0.46 -4.46 12.32
CA LEU A 97 -1.41 -3.68 13.12
C LEU A 97 -2.30 -2.79 12.25
N VAL A 98 -1.73 -1.99 11.35
CA VAL A 98 -2.53 -1.04 10.54
C VAL A 98 -3.23 -1.73 9.36
N ALA A 99 -2.68 -2.84 8.85
CA ALA A 99 -3.25 -3.58 7.73
C ALA A 99 -4.54 -4.33 8.09
N VAL A 100 -4.76 -4.69 9.37
CA VAL A 100 -5.96 -5.44 9.80
C VAL A 100 -7.26 -4.72 9.45
N ARG A 101 -7.24 -3.40 9.34
CA ARG A 101 -8.36 -2.56 8.91
C ARG A 101 -8.88 -2.94 7.51
N TYR A 102 -7.98 -3.42 6.66
CA TYR A 102 -8.26 -3.76 5.27
C TYR A 102 -8.37 -5.28 5.04
N ASP A 103 -8.30 -6.07 6.12
CA ASP A 103 -8.48 -7.51 6.05
C ASP A 103 -9.93 -7.92 5.91
N HIS A 104 -10.12 -9.08 5.29
CA HIS A 104 -11.42 -9.70 5.26
C HIS A 104 -11.80 -10.18 6.66
N ARG A 105 -12.94 -9.70 7.15
CA ARG A 105 -13.52 -10.16 8.40
C ARG A 105 -13.64 -11.69 8.38
N PRO A 106 -13.16 -12.40 9.42
CA PRO A 106 -13.33 -13.85 9.52
C PRO A 106 -14.79 -14.26 9.39
N SER A 107 -15.05 -15.28 8.58
CA SER A 107 -16.41 -15.82 8.37
C SER A 107 -16.96 -16.45 9.65
N PRO A 108 -18.30 -16.56 9.82
CA PRO A 108 -18.89 -17.22 10.98
C PRO A 108 -18.39 -18.65 11.19
N LYS A 109 -18.23 -19.42 10.10
CA LYS A 109 -17.68 -20.78 10.14
C LYS A 109 -16.25 -20.80 10.65
N ALA A 110 -15.41 -19.88 10.17
CA ALA A 110 -14.03 -19.80 10.63
C ALA A 110 -13.94 -19.40 12.11
N ARG A 111 -14.83 -18.51 12.57
CA ARG A 111 -14.94 -18.15 14.00
C ARG A 111 -15.33 -19.34 14.86
N GLN A 112 -16.32 -20.12 14.44
CA GLN A 112 -16.71 -21.34 15.16
C GLN A 112 -15.54 -22.33 15.30
N GLN A 113 -14.80 -22.57 14.22
CA GLN A 113 -13.61 -23.43 14.25
C GLN A 113 -12.54 -22.90 15.22
N TYR A 114 -12.36 -21.58 15.26
CA TYR A 114 -11.45 -20.95 16.20
C TYR A 114 -11.94 -21.08 17.65
N ASP A 115 -13.24 -20.94 17.91
CA ASP A 115 -13.79 -21.08 19.26
C ASP A 115 -13.62 -22.50 19.81
N GLU A 116 -13.82 -23.52 18.96
CA GLU A 116 -13.54 -24.92 19.30
C GLU A 116 -12.06 -25.14 19.61
N LEU A 117 -11.16 -24.60 18.79
CA LEU A 117 -9.72 -24.69 19.00
C LEU A 117 -9.27 -23.90 20.25
N ALA A 118 -9.86 -22.73 20.49
CA ALA A 118 -9.59 -21.91 21.65
C ALA A 118 -10.04 -22.63 22.93
N ALA A 119 -11.20 -23.28 22.92
CA ALA A 119 -11.67 -24.11 24.03
C ALA A 119 -10.70 -25.27 24.32
N LEU A 120 -10.20 -25.97 23.29
CA LEU A 120 -9.17 -27.02 23.46
C LEU A 120 -7.85 -26.48 24.01
N ALA A 121 -7.50 -25.24 23.68
CA ALA A 121 -6.34 -24.55 24.23
C ALA A 121 -6.58 -23.95 25.62
N ASN A 122 -7.78 -24.12 26.21
CA ASN A 122 -8.23 -23.45 27.43
C ASN A 122 -8.10 -21.92 27.35
N TYR A 123 -8.29 -21.35 26.16
CA TYR A 123 -8.15 -19.92 25.87
C TYR A 123 -6.76 -19.34 26.21
N ASP A 124 -5.72 -20.18 26.23
CA ASP A 124 -4.35 -19.74 26.44
C ASP A 124 -3.87 -18.91 25.25
N GLU A 125 -3.75 -17.59 25.44
CA GLU A 125 -3.33 -16.67 24.40
C GLU A 125 -1.98 -17.04 23.76
N LYS A 126 -1.04 -17.58 24.54
CA LYS A 126 0.27 -17.97 24.02
C LYS A 126 0.20 -19.13 23.03
N LYS A 127 -0.86 -19.93 23.09
CA LYS A 127 -1.11 -21.02 22.13
C LYS A 127 -1.90 -20.55 20.92
N LEU A 128 -2.60 -19.42 21.04
CA LEU A 128 -3.49 -18.87 20.01
C LEU A 128 -2.88 -17.70 19.23
N ASP A 129 -1.75 -17.15 19.69
CA ASP A 129 -1.10 -15.96 19.13
C ASP A 129 -0.76 -16.04 17.62
N ARG A 130 -0.56 -17.26 17.12
CA ARG A 130 -0.32 -17.55 15.69
C ARG A 130 -1.59 -17.71 14.88
N HIS A 131 -2.74 -17.90 15.51
CA HIS A 131 -4.00 -18.12 14.80
C HIS A 131 -4.48 -16.85 14.10
N PRO A 132 -4.85 -16.90 12.80
CA PRO A 132 -5.24 -15.71 12.05
C PRO A 132 -6.41 -14.93 12.65
N ILE A 133 -7.40 -15.63 13.22
CA ILE A 133 -8.57 -15.00 13.85
C ILE A 133 -8.19 -14.29 15.15
N TRP A 134 -7.34 -14.92 15.97
CA TRP A 134 -6.82 -14.28 17.17
C TRP A 134 -6.06 -13.01 16.81
N LYS A 135 -5.17 -13.07 15.80
CA LYS A 135 -4.41 -11.89 15.33
C LYS A 135 -5.34 -10.80 14.83
N TYR A 136 -6.33 -11.15 14.01
CA TYR A 136 -7.31 -10.19 13.49
C TYR A 136 -8.05 -9.48 14.62
N ASP A 137 -8.63 -10.23 15.57
CA ASP A 137 -9.42 -9.65 16.66
C ASP A 137 -8.53 -8.83 17.63
N LYS A 138 -7.32 -9.32 17.94
CA LYS A 138 -6.37 -8.61 18.81
C LYS A 138 -5.82 -7.34 18.19
N PHE A 139 -5.50 -7.33 16.90
CA PHE A 139 -5.04 -6.11 16.24
C PHE A 139 -6.15 -5.09 16.05
N LEU A 140 -7.39 -5.52 15.80
CA LEU A 140 -8.53 -4.60 15.84
C LEU A 140 -8.70 -3.95 17.22
N GLN A 141 -8.60 -4.73 18.30
CA GLN A 141 -8.63 -4.18 19.66
C GLN A 141 -7.48 -3.18 19.89
N ARG A 142 -6.26 -3.53 19.47
CA ARG A 142 -5.08 -2.68 19.64
C ARG A 142 -5.13 -1.39 18.82
N LEU A 143 -5.81 -1.39 17.69
CA LEU A 143 -6.00 -0.20 16.85
C LEU A 143 -6.81 0.91 17.54
N GLU A 144 -7.60 0.60 18.57
CA GLU A 144 -8.35 1.60 19.34
C GLU A 144 -7.41 2.51 20.15
N GLY A 145 -6.21 2.02 20.48
CA GLY A 145 -5.17 2.72 21.23
C GLY A 145 -3.83 2.78 20.51
N TRP A 146 -2.87 3.38 21.19
CA TRP A 146 -1.47 3.48 20.75
C TRP A 146 -0.49 2.74 21.66
N ASP A 147 -0.94 2.29 22.84
CA ASP A 147 -0.05 1.86 23.93
C ASP A 147 0.79 0.66 23.49
N TRP A 148 0.16 -0.31 22.81
CA TRP A 148 0.86 -1.50 22.36
C TRP A 148 1.98 -1.19 21.36
N ILE A 149 1.71 -0.39 20.32
CA ILE A 149 2.76 -0.07 19.34
C ILE A 149 3.80 0.85 19.95
N TYR A 150 3.39 1.79 20.81
CA TYR A 150 4.30 2.65 21.55
C TYR A 150 5.28 1.84 22.41
N GLU A 151 4.79 0.83 23.13
CA GLU A 151 5.63 -0.10 23.89
C GLU A 151 6.64 -0.82 22.99
N ARG A 152 6.24 -1.24 21.77
CA ARG A 152 7.17 -1.83 20.78
C ARG A 152 8.26 -0.85 20.34
N PHE A 153 7.92 0.43 20.14
CA PHE A 153 8.91 1.48 19.86
C PHE A 153 9.85 1.71 21.06
N CYS A 154 9.33 1.72 22.29
CA CYS A 154 10.15 1.82 23.49
C CYS A 154 11.08 0.62 23.64
N GLU A 155 10.58 -0.61 23.41
CA GLU A 155 11.37 -1.83 23.41
C GLU A 155 12.49 -1.77 22.38
N ALA A 156 12.18 -1.33 21.16
CA ALA A 156 13.16 -1.21 20.10
C ALA A 156 14.27 -0.19 20.39
N THR A 157 13.97 0.84 21.18
CA THR A 157 14.92 1.91 21.53
C THR A 157 15.68 1.67 22.84
N ARG A 158 15.30 0.66 23.65
CA ARG A 158 16.03 0.29 24.88
C ARG A 158 17.48 -0.10 24.62
N ASP A 159 17.72 -0.75 23.49
CA ASP A 159 19.06 -1.07 23.00
C ASP A 159 19.26 -0.41 21.65
N SER A 160 19.67 0.86 21.66
CA SER A 160 19.88 1.66 20.45
C SER A 160 20.95 1.06 19.52
N SER A 161 21.82 0.18 20.02
CA SER A 161 22.76 -0.56 19.17
C SER A 161 22.06 -1.49 18.18
N GLN A 162 20.83 -1.94 18.47
CA GLN A 162 20.01 -2.74 17.56
C GLN A 162 19.33 -1.93 16.45
N LEU A 163 19.44 -0.60 16.52
CA LEU A 163 18.99 0.36 15.50
C LEU A 163 20.19 1.09 14.87
N SER A 164 21.41 0.56 15.03
CA SER A 164 22.65 1.20 14.57
C SER A 164 22.93 1.03 13.07
N ASP A 165 21.94 0.59 12.30
CA ASP A 165 22.06 0.50 10.85
C ASP A 165 22.49 1.86 10.27
N ALA A 166 23.52 1.83 9.42
CA ALA A 166 24.01 3.04 8.80
C ALA A 166 22.90 3.72 7.99
N ARG A 167 22.72 5.03 8.18
CA ARG A 167 21.85 5.84 7.32
C ARG A 167 22.39 5.76 5.89
N ILE A 168 21.54 5.30 4.97
CA ILE A 168 21.88 5.25 3.53
C ILE A 168 21.16 6.41 2.87
N ASP A 169 21.86 7.52 2.63
CA ASP A 169 21.25 8.65 1.95
C ASP A 169 21.20 8.43 0.44
N ARG A 170 20.01 8.17 -0.09
CA ARG A 170 19.77 7.94 -1.52
C ARG A 170 19.33 9.19 -2.26
N GLU A 171 19.38 10.38 -1.67
CA GLU A 171 18.80 11.59 -2.27
C GLU A 171 19.41 11.92 -3.64
N GLN A 172 20.74 11.85 -3.77
CA GLN A 172 21.43 12.10 -5.04
C GLN A 172 21.14 11.03 -6.09
N GLU A 173 21.11 9.74 -5.70
CA GLU A 173 20.81 8.62 -6.59
C GLU A 173 19.36 8.70 -7.11
N LEU A 174 18.42 8.99 -6.20
CA LEU A 174 17.01 9.18 -6.53
C LEU A 174 16.82 10.39 -7.45
N ALA A 175 17.50 11.52 -7.19
CA ALA A 175 17.41 12.70 -8.05
C ALA A 175 17.95 12.42 -9.45
N ALA A 176 19.12 11.77 -9.55
CA ALA A 176 19.74 11.42 -10.83
C ALA A 176 18.87 10.44 -11.64
N ALA A 177 18.31 9.43 -10.99
CA ALA A 177 17.44 8.46 -11.64
C ALA A 177 16.08 9.07 -12.01
N TYR A 178 15.50 9.96 -11.21
CA TYR A 178 14.26 10.66 -11.53
C TYR A 178 14.41 11.57 -12.77
N VAL A 179 15.54 12.28 -12.87
CA VAL A 179 15.87 13.07 -14.07
C VAL A 179 16.02 12.16 -15.29
N LYS A 180 16.71 11.03 -15.14
CA LYS A 180 16.85 10.04 -16.22
C LYS A 180 15.49 9.55 -16.70
N ASP A 181 14.60 9.18 -15.78
CA ASP A 181 13.26 8.65 -16.08
C ASP A 181 12.39 9.67 -16.84
N MET A 182 12.37 10.92 -16.38
CA MET A 182 11.68 12.04 -17.06
C MET A 182 12.25 12.34 -18.46
N VAL A 183 13.55 12.16 -18.66
CA VAL A 183 14.20 12.33 -19.96
C VAL A 183 13.85 11.17 -20.90
N THR A 184 13.82 9.93 -20.40
CA THR A 184 13.43 8.75 -21.18
C THR A 184 11.97 8.78 -21.61
N GLU A 185 11.03 9.12 -20.72
CA GLU A 185 9.60 9.27 -21.07
C GLU A 185 9.38 10.33 -22.16
N ARG A 186 10.13 11.45 -22.11
CA ARG A 186 10.10 12.47 -23.18
C ARG A 186 10.62 11.95 -24.51
N THR A 187 11.70 11.17 -24.51
CA THR A 187 12.25 10.61 -25.76
C THR A 187 11.35 9.53 -26.37
N GLU A 188 10.64 8.73 -25.56
CA GLU A 188 9.70 7.72 -26.06
C GLU A 188 8.40 8.36 -26.60
N GLY A 189 7.88 9.40 -25.93
CA GLY A 189 6.76 10.20 -26.44
C GLY A 189 7.07 10.88 -27.79
N THR A 190 8.34 11.25 -28.02
CA THR A 190 8.77 11.85 -29.29
C THR A 190 8.93 10.80 -30.41
N ARG A 191 9.27 9.54 -30.07
CA ARG A 191 9.40 8.45 -31.05
C ARG A 191 8.05 7.92 -31.54
N SER A 192 7.01 8.01 -30.71
CA SER A 192 5.64 7.58 -31.06
C SER A 192 4.90 8.55 -32.02
N MET A 193 5.28 9.84 -32.05
CA MET A 193 4.66 10.82 -32.98
C MET A 193 5.13 10.74 -34.44
N VAL A 194 6.19 9.97 -34.75
CA VAL A 194 6.79 9.96 -36.10
C VAL A 194 6.22 8.86 -37.02
N ILE A 195 5.45 7.89 -36.50
CA ILE A 195 4.86 6.81 -37.31
C ILE A 195 3.33 6.83 -37.18
N GLY A 196 2.69 7.86 -37.73
CA GLY A 196 1.24 8.01 -37.61
C GLY A 196 0.62 9.01 -38.57
N SER A 197 1.13 9.14 -39.80
CA SER A 197 0.47 9.94 -40.85
C SER A 197 0.55 9.22 -42.18
N LYS A 198 -0.22 8.15 -42.31
CA LYS A 198 -0.59 7.58 -43.62
C LYS A 198 -2.02 8.02 -43.93
N LYS A 199 -2.13 9.02 -44.82
CA LYS A 199 -3.34 9.35 -45.58
C LYS A 199 -3.99 8.05 -46.07
N ARG A 200 -5.26 7.83 -45.74
CA ARG A 200 -6.12 6.95 -46.53
C ARG A 200 -7.08 7.83 -47.32
N LEU A 201 -6.90 7.83 -48.63
CA LEU A 201 -7.94 8.15 -49.60
C LEU A 201 -9.16 7.26 -49.31
N ALA A 202 -10.34 7.86 -49.34
CA ALA A 202 -11.60 7.14 -49.38
C ALA A 202 -12.16 7.31 -50.80
N ASP A 203 -12.16 6.23 -51.56
CA ASP A 203 -13.15 5.97 -52.60
C ASP A 203 -14.03 4.84 -52.05
N ASP A 204 -15.32 5.10 -51.93
CA ASP A 204 -16.35 4.62 -52.86
C ASP A 204 -17.70 4.25 -52.21
N SER A 205 -18.74 4.66 -52.94
CA SER A 205 -20.09 4.08 -53.06
C SER A 205 -21.12 4.15 -51.90
N ASP A 206 -22.07 5.07 -52.10
CA ASP A 206 -23.53 4.89 -52.10
C ASP A 206 -24.16 3.65 -51.43
N SER A 207 -25.07 3.89 -50.48
CA SER A 207 -26.41 3.26 -50.41
C SER A 207 -27.29 3.94 -49.35
N GLN A 208 -28.44 4.44 -49.79
CA GLN A 208 -29.50 5.08 -49.00
C GLN A 208 -30.25 4.12 -48.05
N PRO A 209 -31.00 4.64 -47.06
CA PRO A 209 -31.60 3.86 -45.97
C PRO A 209 -33.04 3.42 -46.27
N THR A 210 -33.41 2.19 -45.91
CA THR A 210 -34.82 1.78 -45.78
C THR A 210 -35.08 1.21 -44.39
N LEU A 211 -35.77 2.01 -43.56
CA LEU A 211 -36.37 1.64 -42.29
C LEU A 211 -37.71 0.94 -42.57
N SER A 212 -37.84 -0.34 -42.20
CA SER A 212 -39.14 -0.99 -41.98
C SER A 212 -39.14 -1.72 -40.64
N LYS A 213 -39.73 -1.09 -39.61
CA LYS A 213 -40.05 -1.72 -38.34
C LYS A 213 -41.32 -2.55 -38.49
N LYS A 214 -41.25 -3.85 -38.16
CA LYS A 214 -42.42 -4.72 -37.99
C LYS A 214 -42.49 -5.20 -36.52
N ARG A 215 -43.55 -4.73 -35.84
CA ARG A 215 -44.40 -5.33 -34.78
C ARG A 215 -43.82 -6.17 -33.62
N ARG A 216 -44.29 -5.83 -32.41
CA ARG A 216 -44.91 -6.66 -31.35
C ARG A 216 -45.37 -5.68 -30.24
N ARG A 217 -46.55 -5.71 -29.63
CA ARG A 217 -47.70 -6.63 -29.54
C ARG A 217 -48.99 -5.80 -29.59
#